data_AF-A0AA36IHK2-F1
#
_entry.id   AF-A0AA36IHK2-F1
#
_cell.length_a   1.000
_cell.length_b   1.000
_cell.length_c   1.000
_cell.angle_alpha   90.00
_cell.angle_beta   90.00
_cell.angle_gamma   90.00
#
_symmetry.space_group_name_H-M   'P 1'
#
loop_
_entity.id
_entity.type
_entity.pdbx_description
1 polymer ?
#
loop_
_entity_poly.entity_id
_entity_poly.type
_entity_poly.pdbx_seq_one_letter_code
_entity_poly.pdbx_strand_id
1 'polypeptide(L)'
;MKQNFGYCQKDGVRSGLTYPGQSREEMETATQNQGGWFNSMFWECANFIDPKGKSCQLQVNAGTCSLKDPQLCRTKLSLEPASEVQSEVWEPALLNLRSEAYYSGHTSKHSQEKYVIPKLQSQFADNQILLKYTNFLADTAKETGENFFDLNDIAGPPFPSFNKELLKTTCNAYTNLLVIDATVLQVAFSNPEIIASAKSHGIPLFGHFGLPPVSYGCNHAVYLQSCDFEKNAFVIWTWGTSVTLTEEILLGVPAKQPYWPTPKGSHVWNTGAICASVTADQITVE
;
A
#
# COMPACT_ATOMS: atom_id res chain seq x y z
N MET A 1 -21.45 -12.11 -15.64
CA MET A 1 -20.62 -11.12 -16.33
C MET A 1 -19.20 -11.66 -16.44
N LYS A 2 -18.61 -11.68 -17.65
CA LYS A 2 -17.19 -12.03 -17.87
C LYS A 2 -16.53 -10.82 -18.53
N GLN A 3 -15.90 -9.96 -17.73
CA GLN A 3 -14.92 -9.02 -18.23
C GLN A 3 -13.63 -9.25 -17.43
N ASN A 4 -12.53 -9.32 -18.17
CA ASN A 4 -11.20 -9.51 -17.62
C ASN A 4 -10.65 -8.10 -17.35
N PHE A 5 -10.40 -7.78 -16.09
CA PHE A 5 -10.04 -6.44 -15.60
C PHE A 5 -8.53 -6.32 -15.36
N GLY A 6 -7.75 -6.99 -16.18
CA GLY A 6 -6.32 -6.76 -16.22
C GLY A 6 -5.57 -7.78 -17.06
N TYR A 7 -4.28 -7.51 -17.21
CA TYR A 7 -3.38 -8.18 -18.13
C TYR A 7 -1.97 -8.20 -17.57
N CYS A 8 -1.16 -9.19 -17.96
CA CYS A 8 0.28 -9.19 -17.67
C CYS A 8 1.01 -8.64 -18.90
N GLN A 9 1.86 -7.62 -18.73
CA GLN A 9 2.76 -7.21 -19.82
C GLN A 9 3.82 -8.30 -20.02
N LYS A 10 4.13 -8.63 -21.28
CA LYS A 10 5.13 -9.67 -21.61
C LYS A 10 6.56 -9.27 -21.26
N ASP A 11 6.82 -7.97 -21.16
CA ASP A 11 8.18 -7.42 -21.13
C ASP A 11 8.62 -6.96 -19.73
N GLY A 12 7.77 -7.16 -18.72
CA GLY A 12 8.06 -6.86 -17.32
C GLY A 12 7.07 -7.57 -16.41
N VAL A 13 7.49 -7.93 -15.19
CA VAL A 13 6.66 -8.60 -14.17
C VAL A 13 5.60 -7.63 -13.61
N ARG A 14 4.80 -7.02 -14.47
CA ARG A 14 3.78 -6.02 -14.13
C ARG A 14 2.42 -6.52 -14.58
N SER A 15 1.52 -6.68 -13.62
CA SER A 15 0.10 -6.88 -13.88
C SER A 15 -0.54 -5.49 -14.00
N GLY A 16 -1.02 -5.16 -15.19
CA GLY A 16 -1.90 -4.03 -15.43
C GLY A 16 -3.30 -4.35 -14.91
N LEU A 17 -3.79 -3.68 -13.88
CA LEU A 17 -5.22 -3.69 -13.57
C LEU A 17 -5.93 -2.76 -14.58
N THR A 18 -6.99 -3.24 -15.20
CA THR A 18 -7.78 -2.47 -16.17
C THR A 18 -9.19 -2.28 -15.66
N TYR A 19 -9.61 -1.02 -15.56
CA TYR A 19 -11.00 -0.71 -15.26
C TYR A 19 -11.84 -0.74 -16.53
N PRO A 20 -13.10 -1.24 -16.49
CA PRO A 20 -14.01 -1.07 -17.61
C PRO A 20 -14.23 0.42 -17.89
N GLY A 21 -13.93 0.85 -19.12
CA GLY A 21 -14.05 2.25 -19.55
C GLY A 21 -12.73 3.00 -19.66
N GLN A 22 -11.63 2.46 -19.10
CA GLN A 22 -10.32 3.10 -19.18
C GLN A 22 -9.79 3.11 -20.63
N SER A 23 -9.30 4.26 -21.07
CA SER A 23 -8.64 4.39 -22.37
C SER A 23 -7.30 3.64 -22.38
N ARG A 24 -6.79 3.36 -23.57
CA ARG A 24 -5.50 2.69 -23.74
C ARG A 24 -4.33 3.52 -23.17
N GLU A 25 -4.37 4.84 -23.31
CA GLU A 25 -3.33 5.74 -22.82
C GLU A 25 -3.33 5.79 -21.28
N GLU A 26 -4.51 5.85 -20.66
CA GLU A 26 -4.63 5.74 -19.20
C GLU A 26 -4.18 4.38 -18.68
N MET A 27 -4.46 3.32 -19.43
CA MET A 27 -4.00 1.97 -19.10
C MET A 27 -2.48 1.85 -19.18
N GLU A 28 -1.87 2.36 -20.25
CA GLU A 28 -0.41 2.38 -20.42
C GLU A 28 0.25 3.22 -19.31
N THR A 29 -0.33 4.38 -18.98
CA THR A 29 0.13 5.23 -17.87
C THR A 29 -0.03 4.55 -16.51
N ALA A 30 -1.19 3.96 -16.23
CA ALA A 30 -1.44 3.23 -14.99
C ALA A 30 -0.48 2.05 -14.84
N THR A 31 -0.21 1.31 -15.92
CA THR A 31 0.70 0.15 -15.88
C THR A 31 2.17 0.54 -15.72
N GLN A 32 2.56 1.74 -16.20
CA GLN A 32 3.88 2.30 -15.94
C GLN A 32 4.06 2.70 -14.47
N ASN A 33 2.98 3.06 -13.78
CA ASN A 33 3.01 3.55 -12.40
C ASN A 33 2.45 2.55 -11.36
N GLN A 34 1.85 1.43 -11.81
CA GLN A 34 1.44 0.30 -10.99
C GLN A 34 2.68 -0.45 -10.51
N GLY A 35 3.32 0.12 -9.49
CA GLY A 35 4.20 -0.62 -8.61
C GLY A 35 3.39 -1.57 -7.73
N GLY A 36 4.04 -2.62 -7.20
CA GLY A 36 3.41 -3.57 -6.27
C GLY A 36 3.09 -2.99 -4.87
N TRP A 37 3.10 -1.66 -4.71
CA TRP A 37 2.99 -0.99 -3.41
C TRP A 37 1.74 -0.11 -3.31
N PHE A 38 1.28 0.13 -2.07
CA PHE A 38 0.00 0.82 -1.85
C PHE A 38 -0.01 2.29 -2.30
N ASN A 39 1.13 2.99 -2.32
CA ASN A 39 1.19 4.39 -2.81
C ASN A 39 0.90 4.48 -4.30
N SER A 40 1.48 3.57 -5.09
CA SER A 40 1.19 3.44 -6.52
C SER A 40 -0.30 3.14 -6.76
N MET A 41 -0.90 2.27 -5.95
CA MET A 41 -2.32 1.93 -6.03
C MET A 41 -3.23 3.10 -5.64
N PHE A 42 -2.86 3.85 -4.59
CA PHE A 42 -3.62 5.03 -4.18
C PHE A 42 -3.53 6.13 -5.23
N TRP A 43 -2.34 6.34 -5.79
CA TRP A 43 -2.13 7.27 -6.90
C TRP A 43 -2.99 6.89 -8.11
N GLU A 44 -3.03 5.61 -8.48
CA GLU A 44 -3.90 5.14 -9.56
C GLU A 44 -5.38 5.42 -9.26
N CYS A 45 -5.82 5.17 -8.02
CA CYS A 45 -7.18 5.48 -7.62
C CYS A 45 -7.49 6.96 -7.81
N ALA A 46 -6.66 7.84 -7.25
CA ALA A 46 -6.91 9.26 -7.23
C ALA A 46 -6.84 9.91 -8.62
N ASN A 47 -6.07 9.35 -9.55
CA ASN A 47 -5.85 9.96 -10.86
C ASN A 47 -6.62 9.30 -12.00
N PHE A 48 -7.08 8.04 -11.85
CA PHE A 48 -7.77 7.33 -12.92
C PHE A 48 -9.09 6.71 -12.51
N ILE A 49 -9.19 6.09 -11.33
CA ILE A 49 -10.45 5.44 -10.89
C ILE A 49 -11.49 6.49 -10.53
N ASP A 50 -11.09 7.47 -9.71
CA ASP A 50 -11.98 8.51 -9.22
C ASP A 50 -11.38 9.93 -9.31
N PRO A 51 -10.94 10.35 -10.52
CA PRO A 51 -10.26 11.64 -10.71
C PRO A 51 -11.13 12.85 -10.34
N LYS A 52 -12.45 12.75 -10.54
CA LYS A 52 -13.38 13.84 -10.25
C LYS A 52 -13.99 13.74 -8.86
N GLY A 53 -14.28 12.52 -8.41
CA GLY A 53 -15.00 12.28 -7.17
C GLY A 53 -14.14 12.40 -5.93
N LYS A 54 -12.82 12.22 -6.05
CA LYS A 54 -11.85 12.37 -4.95
C LYS A 54 -12.22 11.56 -3.70
N SER A 55 -12.90 10.44 -3.88
CA SER A 55 -13.38 9.53 -2.82
C SER A 55 -12.37 8.43 -2.47
N CYS A 56 -11.23 8.37 -3.17
CA CYS A 56 -10.18 7.41 -2.88
C CYS A 56 -9.66 7.56 -1.45
N GLN A 57 -9.65 6.45 -0.71
CA GLN A 57 -9.15 6.37 0.66
C GLN A 57 -8.19 5.19 0.80
N LEU A 58 -7.07 5.42 1.49
CA LEU A 58 -6.15 4.38 1.91
C LEU A 58 -6.59 3.82 3.26
N GLN A 59 -6.96 2.54 3.30
CA GLN A 59 -7.25 1.81 4.52
C GLN A 59 -5.99 1.05 4.95
N VAL A 60 -5.43 1.43 6.09
CA VAL A 60 -4.30 0.76 6.72
C VAL A 60 -4.57 0.62 8.21
N ASN A 61 -4.02 -0.43 8.82
CA ASN A 61 -4.00 -0.53 10.27
C ASN A 61 -2.97 0.47 10.81
N ALA A 62 -3.40 1.70 11.04
CA ALA A 62 -2.50 2.77 11.47
C ALA A 62 -1.80 2.51 12.82
N GLY A 63 -2.25 1.51 13.60
CA GLY A 63 -1.55 1.04 14.78
C GLY A 63 -0.17 0.44 14.48
N THR A 64 0.09 0.02 13.24
CA THR A 64 1.41 -0.48 12.78
C THR A 64 2.39 0.62 12.41
N CYS A 65 1.93 1.87 12.30
CA CYS A 65 2.80 2.98 12.00
C CYS A 65 3.72 3.21 13.19
N SER A 66 5.00 3.45 12.93
CA SER A 66 6.12 3.56 13.89
C SER A 66 5.92 4.64 14.96
N LEU A 67 4.97 4.43 15.86
CA LEU A 67 4.74 5.17 17.09
C LEU A 67 4.12 6.58 16.97
N LYS A 68 3.57 6.95 15.80
CA LYS A 68 3.00 8.29 15.51
C LYS A 68 1.47 8.29 15.48
N ASP A 69 0.90 9.50 15.44
CA ASP A 69 -0.54 9.71 15.32
C ASP A 69 -1.11 8.91 14.11
N PRO A 70 -2.17 8.10 14.31
CA PRO A 70 -2.76 7.29 13.26
C PRO A 70 -3.22 8.08 12.03
N GLN A 71 -3.74 9.29 12.24
CA GLN A 71 -4.23 10.13 11.17
C GLN A 71 -3.09 10.75 10.37
N LEU A 72 -2.03 11.17 11.06
CA LEU A 72 -0.80 11.60 10.44
C LEU A 72 -0.21 10.50 9.55
N CYS A 73 -0.14 9.26 10.03
CA CYS A 73 0.34 8.15 9.23
C CYS A 73 -0.48 7.95 7.96
N ARG A 74 -1.82 7.85 8.08
CA ARG A 74 -2.70 7.71 6.91
C ARG A 74 -2.53 8.84 5.90
N THR A 75 -2.41 10.07 6.38
CA THR A 75 -2.26 11.25 5.53
C THR A 75 -0.89 11.29 4.85
N LYS A 76 0.18 10.93 5.56
CA LYS A 76 1.52 10.80 4.97
C LYS A 76 1.51 9.77 3.85
N LEU A 77 1.00 8.57 4.14
CA LEU A 77 0.96 7.46 3.19
C LEU A 77 0.06 7.77 1.98
N SER A 78 -1.04 8.50 2.13
CA SER A 78 -1.88 8.89 0.99
C SER A 78 -1.27 10.01 0.13
N LEU A 79 -0.26 10.72 0.62
CA LEU A 79 0.48 11.74 -0.12
C LEU A 79 1.82 11.26 -0.65
N GLU A 80 2.27 10.08 -0.22
CA GLU A 80 3.54 9.53 -0.63
C GLU A 80 3.51 9.20 -2.13
N PRO A 81 4.53 9.60 -2.90
CA PRO A 81 4.55 9.35 -4.32
C PRO A 81 4.59 7.84 -4.63
N ALA A 82 4.28 7.48 -5.87
CA ALA A 82 4.46 6.12 -6.38
C ALA A 82 5.89 5.63 -6.09
N SER A 83 6.06 4.33 -5.84
CA SER A 83 7.34 3.78 -5.38
C SER A 83 8.51 4.01 -6.36
N GLU A 84 8.23 4.05 -7.65
CA GLU A 84 9.19 4.39 -8.70
C GLU A 84 9.63 5.85 -8.59
N VAL A 85 8.69 6.78 -8.40
CA VAL A 85 9.00 8.20 -8.19
C VAL A 85 9.77 8.39 -6.88
N GLN A 86 9.43 7.60 -5.85
CA GLN A 86 10.15 7.61 -4.58
C GLN A 86 11.62 7.22 -4.76
N SER A 87 11.89 6.09 -5.43
CA SER A 87 13.24 5.53 -5.57
C SER A 87 14.10 6.26 -6.61
N GLU A 88 13.50 6.73 -7.70
CA GLU A 88 14.24 7.33 -8.82
C GLU A 88 14.38 8.85 -8.71
N VAL A 89 13.48 9.53 -7.99
CA VAL A 89 13.44 11.00 -7.93
C VAL A 89 13.57 11.53 -6.50
N TRP A 90 12.67 11.12 -5.60
CA TRP A 90 12.60 11.67 -4.24
C TRP A 90 13.84 11.35 -3.39
N GLU A 91 14.13 10.06 -3.19
CA GLU A 91 15.23 9.62 -2.32
C GLU A 91 16.60 10.11 -2.82
N PRO A 92 16.93 10.04 -4.12
CA PRO A 92 18.19 10.61 -4.63
C PRO A 92 18.31 12.12 -4.38
N ALA A 93 17.23 12.88 -4.59
CA ALA A 93 17.23 14.33 -4.33
C ALA A 93 17.43 14.65 -2.85
N LEU A 94 16.70 13.95 -1.98
CA LEU A 94 16.81 14.10 -0.53
C LEU A 94 18.23 13.77 -0.02
N LEU A 95 18.80 12.64 -0.45
CA LEU A 95 20.15 12.22 -0.05
C LEU A 95 21.25 13.15 -0.57
N ASN A 96 21.12 13.65 -1.80
CA ASN A 96 22.05 14.62 -2.35
C ASN A 96 22.05 15.92 -1.54
N LEU A 97 20.87 16.48 -1.27
CA LEU A 97 20.75 17.72 -0.50
C LEU A 97 21.18 17.55 0.97
N ARG A 98 20.95 16.38 1.58
CA ARG A 98 21.48 16.06 2.92
C ARG A 98 23.02 16.01 2.93
N SER A 99 23.61 15.40 1.90
CA SER A 99 25.07 15.39 1.72
C SER A 99 25.62 16.80 1.54
N GLU A 100 25.01 17.61 0.67
CA GLU A 100 25.39 19.00 0.44
C GLU A 100 25.30 19.85 1.73
N ALA A 101 24.22 19.66 2.51
CA ALA A 101 24.05 20.31 3.80
C ALA A 101 25.20 19.96 4.76
N TYR A 102 25.54 18.67 4.86
CA TYR A 102 26.64 18.20 5.71
C TYR A 102 27.98 18.82 5.30
N TYR A 103 28.34 18.81 4.01
CA TYR A 103 29.57 19.41 3.51
C TYR A 103 29.59 20.94 3.65
N SER A 104 28.42 21.58 3.72
CA SER A 104 28.28 23.02 4.00
C SER A 104 28.33 23.36 5.50
N GLY A 105 28.59 22.39 6.39
CA GLY A 105 28.70 22.59 7.83
C GLY A 105 27.39 22.44 8.61
N HIS A 106 26.30 22.03 7.97
CA HIS A 106 25.04 21.71 8.65
C HIS A 106 25.08 20.26 9.17
N THR A 107 25.63 20.06 10.36
CA THR A 107 25.87 18.73 10.93
C THR A 107 24.74 18.19 11.81
N SER A 108 23.85 19.07 12.31
CA SER A 108 22.67 18.64 13.09
C SER A 108 21.45 18.46 12.20
N LYS A 109 20.54 17.53 12.54
CA LYS A 109 19.29 17.32 11.78
C LYS A 109 18.52 18.62 11.57
N HIS A 110 18.34 19.42 12.63
CA HIS A 110 17.65 20.73 12.55
C HIS A 110 18.31 21.72 11.59
N SER A 111 19.65 21.78 11.59
CA SER A 111 20.38 22.64 10.65
C SER A 111 20.28 22.14 9.21
N GLN A 112 20.24 20.82 9.01
CA GLN A 112 20.05 20.21 7.69
C GLN A 112 18.64 20.47 7.16
N GLU A 113 17.60 20.36 7.98
CA GLU A 113 16.21 20.63 7.55
C GLU A 113 16.05 22.04 6.98
N LYS A 114 16.58 23.04 7.70
CA LYS A 114 16.55 24.45 7.24
C LYS A 114 17.26 24.65 5.91
N TYR A 115 18.27 23.83 5.61
CA TYR A 115 18.99 23.85 4.35
C TYR A 115 18.24 23.10 3.24
N VAL A 116 17.74 21.90 3.55
CA VAL A 116 17.20 20.93 2.58
C VAL A 116 15.80 21.31 2.12
N ILE A 117 14.89 21.69 3.04
CA ILE A 117 13.47 21.96 2.72
C ILE A 117 13.30 23.01 1.61
N PRO A 118 13.86 24.23 1.70
CA PRO A 118 13.67 25.24 0.65
C PRO A 118 14.26 24.82 -0.70
N LYS A 119 15.34 24.01 -0.69
CA LYS A 119 15.93 23.48 -1.91
C LYS A 119 15.08 22.39 -2.55
N LEU A 120 14.49 21.47 -1.77
CA LEU A 120 13.53 20.50 -2.28
C LEU A 120 12.29 21.19 -2.87
N GLN A 121 11.74 22.19 -2.17
CA GLN A 121 10.59 22.97 -2.65
C GLN A 121 10.90 23.66 -3.98
N SER A 122 12.09 24.26 -4.10
CA SER A 122 12.56 24.87 -5.35
C SER A 122 12.74 23.83 -6.47
N GLN A 123 13.40 22.71 -6.15
CA GLN A 123 13.66 21.63 -7.11
C GLN A 123 12.37 20.98 -7.64
N PHE A 124 11.33 20.90 -6.81
CA PHE A 124 10.04 20.30 -7.17
C PHE A 124 8.95 21.32 -7.51
N ALA A 125 9.30 22.59 -7.77
CA ALA A 125 8.32 23.64 -8.07
C ALA A 125 7.35 23.27 -9.22
N ASP A 126 7.85 22.56 -10.23
CA ASP A 126 7.08 22.11 -11.40
C ASP A 126 6.45 20.72 -11.24
N ASN A 127 6.75 19.99 -10.15
CA ASN A 127 6.16 18.69 -9.84
C ASN A 127 5.21 18.80 -8.63
N GLN A 128 3.93 19.02 -8.91
CA GLN A 128 2.92 19.30 -7.87
C GLN A 128 2.77 18.17 -6.84
N ILE A 129 3.00 16.91 -7.21
CA ILE A 129 2.92 15.77 -6.28
C ILE A 129 4.05 15.85 -5.27
N LEU A 130 5.30 15.96 -5.74
CA LEU A 130 6.47 16.05 -4.88
C LEU A 130 6.50 17.34 -4.07
N LEU A 131 6.05 18.46 -4.63
CA LEU A 131 5.91 19.72 -3.90
C LEU A 131 4.89 19.60 -2.76
N LYS A 132 3.71 19.03 -3.03
CA LYS A 132 2.67 18.81 -2.01
C LYS A 132 3.17 17.90 -0.89
N TYR A 133 3.86 16.81 -1.25
CA TYR A 133 4.46 15.89 -0.28
C TYR A 133 5.53 16.59 0.57
N THR A 134 6.44 17.35 -0.06
CA THR A 134 7.47 18.14 0.63
C THR A 134 6.86 19.13 1.62
N ASN A 135 5.85 19.89 1.18
CA ASN A 135 5.18 20.89 2.01
C ASN A 135 4.46 20.24 3.19
N PHE A 136 3.74 19.14 2.95
CA PHE A 136 3.08 18.39 4.01
C PHE A 136 4.05 17.95 5.11
N LEU A 137 5.21 17.38 4.74
CA LEU A 137 6.23 16.97 5.72
C LEU A 137 6.80 18.18 6.47
N ALA A 138 7.08 19.29 5.77
CA ALA A 138 7.63 20.50 6.38
C ALA A 138 6.64 21.17 7.35
N ASP A 139 5.38 21.30 6.95
CA ASP A 139 4.32 21.89 7.77
C ASP A 139 4.04 21.01 9.00
N THR A 140 3.96 19.68 8.80
CA THR A 140 3.79 18.73 9.91
C THR A 140 4.96 18.80 10.90
N ALA A 141 6.21 18.86 10.42
CA ALA A 141 7.39 18.98 11.26
C ALA A 141 7.30 20.24 12.14
N LYS A 142 6.87 21.36 11.56
CA LYS A 142 6.68 22.63 12.26
C LYS A 142 5.56 22.57 13.31
N GLU A 143 4.43 21.93 12.99
CA GLU A 143 3.26 21.86 13.86
C GLU A 143 3.47 20.90 15.04
N THR A 144 4.11 19.76 14.78
CA THR A 144 4.29 18.68 15.77
C THR A 144 5.60 18.78 16.55
N GLY A 145 6.57 19.56 16.05
CA GLY A 145 7.94 19.60 16.56
C GLY A 145 8.77 18.37 16.20
N GLU A 146 8.23 17.47 15.36
CA GLU A 146 8.93 16.32 14.82
C GLU A 146 9.93 16.74 13.74
N ASN A 147 10.90 15.86 13.47
CA ASN A 147 11.87 16.08 12.42
C ASN A 147 11.30 15.63 11.06
N PHE A 148 11.46 16.46 10.02
CA PHE A 148 11.14 16.20 8.61
C PHE A 148 11.69 14.86 8.12
N PHE A 149 12.93 14.49 8.45
CA PHE A 149 13.49 13.21 8.03
C PHE A 149 12.80 12.05 8.76
N ASP A 150 12.52 12.21 10.05
CA ASP A 150 11.81 11.18 10.83
C ASP A 150 10.35 11.02 10.36
N LEU A 151 9.72 12.09 9.85
CA LEU A 151 8.40 12.03 9.21
C LEU A 151 8.46 11.36 7.83
N ASN A 152 9.51 11.62 7.03
CA ASN A 152 9.73 10.95 5.75
C ASN A 152 9.87 9.42 5.93
N ASP A 153 10.60 9.02 6.97
CA ASP A 153 10.91 7.62 7.30
C ASP A 153 9.69 6.84 7.83
N ILE A 154 8.52 7.48 7.99
CA ILE A 154 7.26 6.79 8.30
C ILE A 154 6.84 5.94 7.09
N ALA A 155 7.14 4.65 7.12
CA ALA A 155 6.64 3.70 6.14
C ALA A 155 5.27 3.13 6.53
N GLY A 156 4.48 2.71 5.53
CA GLY A 156 3.26 1.94 5.76
C GLY A 156 3.57 0.51 6.20
N PRO A 157 2.56 -0.28 6.60
CA PRO A 157 2.77 -1.63 7.09
C PRO A 157 3.45 -2.49 6.03
N PRO A 158 4.71 -2.89 6.23
CA PRO A 158 5.36 -3.76 5.26
C PRO A 158 4.84 -5.20 5.34
N PHE A 159 4.19 -5.53 6.46
CA PHE A 159 3.65 -6.85 6.75
C PHE A 159 2.14 -6.83 6.96
N PRO A 160 1.49 -7.99 6.77
CA PRO A 160 0.07 -8.13 7.03
C PRO A 160 -0.30 -7.70 8.44
N SER A 161 -1.34 -6.89 8.51
CA SER A 161 -1.83 -6.26 9.75
C SER A 161 -3.29 -5.86 9.70
N PHE A 162 -3.98 -6.15 8.58
CA PHE A 162 -5.38 -5.83 8.39
C PHE A 162 -6.26 -6.53 9.43
N ASN A 163 -7.33 -5.86 9.86
CA ASN A 163 -8.28 -6.40 10.83
C ASN A 163 -9.68 -6.52 10.22
N LYS A 164 -10.61 -7.09 10.99
CA LYS A 164 -11.97 -7.38 10.53
C LYS A 164 -12.76 -6.11 10.23
N GLU A 165 -12.56 -5.05 11.01
CA GLU A 165 -13.21 -3.76 10.78
C GLU A 165 -12.77 -3.15 9.44
N LEU A 166 -11.47 -3.14 9.17
CA LEU A 166 -10.92 -2.65 7.90
C LEU A 166 -11.40 -3.49 6.72
N LEU A 167 -11.47 -4.83 6.86
CA LEU A 167 -12.01 -5.70 5.82
C LEU A 167 -13.49 -5.43 5.55
N LYS A 168 -14.30 -5.21 6.59
CA LYS A 168 -15.71 -4.82 6.42
C LYS A 168 -15.86 -3.48 5.69
N THR A 169 -15.08 -2.46 6.10
CA THR A 169 -15.07 -1.17 5.40
C THR A 169 -14.70 -1.34 3.93
N THR A 170 -13.69 -2.15 3.64
CA THR A 170 -13.24 -2.45 2.27
C THR A 170 -14.32 -3.13 1.44
N CYS A 171 -14.97 -4.15 2.00
CA CYS A 171 -16.06 -4.89 1.36
C CYS A 171 -17.31 -4.04 1.09
N ASN A 172 -17.54 -3.00 1.90
CA ASN A 172 -18.68 -2.09 1.76
C ASN A 172 -18.41 -0.94 0.77
N ALA A 173 -17.16 -0.75 0.34
CA ALA A 173 -16.82 0.27 -0.64
C ALA A 173 -17.31 -0.11 -2.05
N TYR A 174 -17.58 0.89 -2.87
CA TYR A 174 -18.02 0.69 -4.26
C TYR A 174 -16.93 0.05 -5.12
N THR A 175 -15.69 0.49 -4.95
CA THR A 175 -14.49 -0.11 -5.54
C THR A 175 -13.46 -0.33 -4.46
N ASN A 176 -12.76 -1.47 -4.52
CA ASN A 176 -11.73 -1.80 -3.58
C ASN A 176 -10.58 -2.59 -4.21
N LEU A 177 -9.38 -2.29 -3.74
CA LEU A 177 -8.12 -2.94 -4.11
C LEU A 177 -7.42 -3.36 -2.84
N LEU A 178 -6.99 -4.60 -2.73
CA LEU A 178 -6.18 -5.09 -1.62
C LEU A 178 -4.71 -5.06 -2.01
N VAL A 179 -3.85 -4.72 -1.04
CA VAL A 179 -2.41 -4.97 -1.12
C VAL A 179 -2.11 -6.18 -0.26
N ILE A 180 -1.69 -7.26 -0.92
CA ILE A 180 -1.63 -8.63 -0.39
C ILE A 180 -0.26 -9.26 -0.63
N ASP A 181 0.15 -10.20 0.23
CA ASP A 181 1.28 -11.09 -0.03
C ASP A 181 0.91 -12.10 -1.13
N ALA A 182 1.55 -11.99 -2.29
CA ALA A 182 1.27 -12.83 -3.45
C ALA A 182 1.43 -14.33 -3.19
N THR A 183 2.19 -14.73 -2.16
CA THR A 183 2.41 -16.15 -1.80
C THR A 183 1.10 -16.88 -1.60
N VAL A 184 0.09 -16.24 -0.97
CA VAL A 184 -1.22 -16.87 -0.77
C VAL A 184 -1.93 -17.21 -2.09
N LEU A 185 -1.75 -16.34 -3.10
CA LEU A 185 -2.33 -16.51 -4.42
C LEU A 185 -1.56 -17.56 -5.22
N GLN A 186 -0.23 -17.55 -5.13
CA GLN A 186 0.62 -18.57 -5.76
C GLN A 186 0.30 -19.97 -5.23
N VAL A 187 0.15 -20.12 -3.91
CA VAL A 187 -0.27 -21.39 -3.30
C VAL A 187 -1.67 -21.79 -3.76
N ALA A 188 -2.60 -20.84 -3.90
CA ALA A 188 -3.93 -21.14 -4.41
C ALA A 188 -3.95 -21.69 -5.85
N PHE A 189 -2.99 -21.29 -6.69
CA PHE A 189 -2.88 -21.80 -8.05
C PHE A 189 -2.06 -23.08 -8.15
N SER A 190 -0.92 -23.13 -7.46
CA SER A 190 0.04 -24.24 -7.57
C SER A 190 -0.34 -25.44 -6.70
N ASN A 191 -1.01 -25.20 -5.57
CA ASN A 191 -1.33 -26.18 -4.54
C ASN A 191 -2.76 -25.96 -3.98
N PRO A 192 -3.80 -26.06 -4.82
CA PRO A 192 -5.18 -25.79 -4.41
C PRO A 192 -5.65 -26.67 -3.24
N GLU A 193 -5.07 -27.86 -3.07
CA GLU A 193 -5.32 -28.76 -1.93
C GLU A 193 -4.88 -28.15 -0.59
N ILE A 194 -3.80 -27.36 -0.56
CA ILE A 194 -3.34 -26.66 0.65
C ILE A 194 -4.37 -25.60 1.03
N ILE A 195 -4.85 -24.81 0.06
CA ILE A 195 -5.90 -23.83 0.31
C ILE A 195 -7.20 -24.49 0.74
N ALA A 196 -7.61 -25.59 0.09
CA ALA A 196 -8.79 -26.34 0.50
C ALA A 196 -8.67 -26.83 1.95
N SER A 197 -7.50 -27.34 2.34
CA SER A 197 -7.21 -27.76 3.71
C SER A 197 -7.23 -26.60 4.70
N ALA A 198 -6.58 -25.47 4.39
CA ALA A 198 -6.60 -24.28 5.24
C ALA A 198 -8.04 -23.79 5.48
N LYS A 199 -8.86 -23.77 4.42
CA LYS A 199 -10.29 -23.42 4.50
C LYS A 199 -11.09 -24.38 5.37
N SER A 200 -10.92 -25.70 5.18
CA SER A 200 -11.70 -26.70 5.94
C SER A 200 -11.38 -26.69 7.43
N HIS A 201 -10.16 -26.30 7.79
CA HIS A 201 -9.71 -26.20 9.17
C HIS A 201 -9.90 -24.80 9.78
N GLY A 202 -10.26 -23.79 8.98
CA GLY A 202 -10.41 -22.41 9.44
C GLY A 202 -9.10 -21.85 10.02
N ILE A 203 -7.99 -22.03 9.30
CA ILE A 203 -6.65 -21.59 9.75
C ILE A 203 -5.98 -20.66 8.73
N PRO A 204 -5.09 -19.75 9.18
CA PRO A 204 -4.24 -18.99 8.29
C PRO A 204 -3.36 -19.90 7.43
N LEU A 205 -2.88 -19.34 6.33
CA LEU A 205 -1.93 -20.03 5.47
C LEU A 205 -0.50 -19.98 6.07
N PHE A 206 -0.04 -18.79 6.47
CA PHE A 206 1.27 -18.63 7.12
C PHE A 206 1.27 -19.27 8.52
N GLY A 207 2.39 -19.89 8.88
CA GLY A 207 2.51 -20.71 10.09
C GLY A 207 2.07 -22.17 9.93
N HIS A 208 1.60 -22.55 8.74
CA HIS A 208 1.12 -23.90 8.45
C HIS A 208 1.69 -24.44 7.14
N PHE A 209 1.51 -25.75 6.88
CA PHE A 209 1.82 -26.39 5.59
C PHE A 209 3.27 -26.23 5.09
N GLY A 210 4.22 -26.07 6.01
CA GLY A 210 5.63 -25.86 5.67
C GLY A 210 5.96 -24.43 5.19
N LEU A 211 5.01 -23.51 5.29
CA LEU A 211 5.23 -22.09 5.01
C LEU A 211 5.87 -21.37 6.21
N PRO A 212 6.52 -20.21 5.97
CA PRO A 212 7.07 -19.39 7.04
C PRO A 212 6.04 -19.06 8.13
N PRO A 213 6.48 -18.84 9.38
CA PRO A 213 5.58 -18.54 10.50
C PRO A 213 4.76 -17.26 10.31
N VAL A 214 5.25 -16.34 9.49
CA VAL A 214 4.62 -15.08 9.13
C VAL A 214 4.97 -14.73 7.68
N SER A 215 4.15 -13.90 7.04
CA SER A 215 4.43 -13.32 5.72
C SER A 215 5.74 -12.52 5.71
N TYR A 216 6.44 -12.53 4.57
CA TYR A 216 7.61 -11.69 4.31
C TYR A 216 7.27 -10.27 3.86
N GLY A 217 5.99 -9.99 3.66
CA GLY A 217 5.46 -8.69 3.29
C GLY A 217 4.53 -8.76 2.08
N CYS A 218 3.72 -7.72 1.92
CA CYS A 218 2.86 -7.61 0.75
C CYS A 218 3.63 -7.07 -0.44
N ASN A 219 3.28 -7.53 -1.63
CA ASN A 219 4.01 -7.16 -2.85
C ASN A 219 3.11 -7.15 -4.09
N HIS A 220 1.81 -7.29 -3.90
CA HIS A 220 0.87 -7.48 -5.00
C HIS A 220 -0.45 -6.78 -4.73
N ALA A 221 -1.02 -6.20 -5.77
CA ALA A 221 -2.31 -5.53 -5.71
C ALA A 221 -3.37 -6.36 -6.44
N VAL A 222 -4.55 -6.50 -5.83
CA VAL A 222 -5.64 -7.33 -6.34
C VAL A 222 -6.99 -6.68 -6.12
N TYR A 223 -7.98 -7.05 -6.94
CA TYR A 223 -9.37 -6.64 -6.70
C TYR A 223 -10.05 -7.59 -5.73
N LEU A 224 -10.76 -7.05 -4.73
CA LEU A 224 -11.68 -7.83 -3.91
C LEU A 224 -13.07 -7.79 -4.57
N GLN A 225 -13.28 -8.74 -5.48
CA GLN A 225 -14.43 -8.82 -6.38
C GLN A 225 -15.76 -9.02 -5.64
N SER A 226 -15.78 -9.80 -4.56
CA SER A 226 -16.97 -9.96 -3.72
C SER A 226 -16.63 -10.46 -2.33
N CYS A 227 -17.43 -10.06 -1.34
CA CYS A 227 -17.33 -10.53 0.04
C CYS A 227 -18.63 -11.19 0.50
N ASP A 228 -18.52 -12.37 1.10
CA ASP A 228 -19.62 -13.06 1.78
C ASP A 228 -19.15 -13.51 3.16
N PHE A 229 -19.40 -12.68 4.18
CA PHE A 229 -19.01 -12.97 5.56
C PHE A 229 -19.80 -14.15 6.15
N GLU A 230 -21.02 -14.42 5.68
CA GLU A 230 -21.82 -15.55 6.17
C GLU A 230 -21.25 -16.88 5.68
N LYS A 231 -20.82 -16.93 4.42
CA LYS A 231 -20.18 -18.11 3.83
C LYS A 231 -18.67 -18.17 4.03
N ASN A 232 -18.09 -17.16 4.69
CA ASN A 232 -16.64 -16.99 4.83
C ASN A 232 -15.91 -17.09 3.47
N ALA A 233 -16.45 -16.43 2.45
CA ALA A 233 -15.98 -16.53 1.08
C ALA A 233 -15.67 -15.15 0.48
N PHE A 234 -14.40 -14.91 0.19
CA PHE A 234 -13.89 -13.66 -0.36
C PHE A 234 -13.27 -13.95 -1.73
N VAL A 235 -13.88 -13.43 -2.79
CA VAL A 235 -13.42 -13.66 -4.15
C VAL A 235 -12.46 -12.54 -4.53
N ILE A 236 -11.22 -12.92 -4.80
CA ILE A 236 -10.15 -12.03 -5.24
C ILE A 236 -9.90 -12.27 -6.72
N TRP A 237 -9.92 -11.21 -7.52
CA TRP A 237 -9.47 -11.27 -8.91
C TRP A 237 -8.00 -10.84 -8.99
N THR A 238 -7.18 -11.65 -9.65
CA THR A 238 -5.73 -11.45 -9.81
C THR A 238 -5.23 -12.22 -11.03
N TRP A 239 -4.19 -11.73 -11.70
CA TRP A 239 -3.52 -12.40 -12.83
C TRP A 239 -4.50 -12.99 -13.89
N GLY A 240 -5.60 -12.28 -14.17
CA GLY A 240 -6.58 -12.70 -15.17
C GLY A 240 -7.55 -13.80 -14.74
N THR A 241 -7.60 -14.13 -13.44
CA THR A 241 -8.48 -15.17 -12.88
C THR A 241 -8.98 -14.80 -11.49
N SER A 242 -9.84 -15.64 -10.89
CA SER A 242 -10.39 -15.44 -9.55
C SER A 242 -9.98 -16.56 -8.60
N VAL A 243 -9.68 -16.20 -7.36
CA VAL A 243 -9.40 -17.10 -6.24
C VAL A 243 -10.37 -16.78 -5.11
N THR A 244 -11.01 -17.80 -4.55
CA THR A 244 -11.80 -17.62 -3.32
C THR A 244 -10.93 -17.93 -2.11
N LEU A 245 -10.83 -17.02 -1.14
CA LEU A 245 -10.14 -17.20 0.14
C LEU A 245 -11.13 -17.03 1.31
N THR A 246 -10.71 -17.39 2.52
CA THR A 246 -11.49 -17.20 3.76
C THR A 246 -10.92 -16.05 4.60
N GLU A 247 -11.68 -15.59 5.60
CA GLU A 247 -11.28 -14.55 6.55
C GLU A 247 -9.98 -14.92 7.26
N GLU A 248 -9.80 -16.17 7.66
CA GLU A 248 -8.60 -16.64 8.38
C GLU A 248 -7.36 -16.61 7.49
N ILE A 249 -7.51 -16.89 6.20
CA ILE A 249 -6.40 -16.78 5.24
C ILE A 249 -6.04 -15.30 5.01
N LEU A 250 -7.05 -14.42 4.92
CA LEU A 250 -6.85 -13.01 4.64
C LEU A 250 -6.30 -12.20 5.83
N LEU A 251 -6.86 -12.42 7.02
CA LEU A 251 -6.56 -11.66 8.24
C LEU A 251 -5.60 -12.40 9.17
N GLY A 252 -5.59 -13.73 9.13
CA GLY A 252 -4.81 -14.57 10.03
C GLY A 252 -5.04 -14.28 11.50
N VAL A 253 -4.00 -14.56 12.30
CA VAL A 253 -4.01 -14.32 13.74
C VAL A 253 -2.85 -13.41 14.12
N PRO A 254 -2.98 -12.65 15.23
CA PRO A 254 -1.87 -11.94 15.86
C PRO A 254 -0.53 -12.71 15.89
N ALA A 255 0.53 -12.08 15.40
CA ALA A 255 1.87 -12.61 15.39
C ALA A 255 2.93 -11.52 15.61
N LYS A 256 4.12 -11.94 16.04
CA LYS A 256 5.30 -11.07 16.10
C LYS A 256 6.06 -11.16 14.79
N GLN A 257 6.53 -10.03 14.29
CA GLN A 257 7.47 -9.98 13.17
C GLN A 257 8.90 -9.96 13.73
N PRO A 258 9.73 -10.99 13.50
CA PRO A 258 11.03 -11.15 14.18
C PRO A 258 12.00 -9.98 14.00
N TYR A 259 11.87 -9.25 12.89
CA TYR A 259 12.78 -8.18 12.49
C TYR A 259 12.16 -6.78 12.54
N TRP A 260 10.93 -6.65 13.06
CA TRP A 260 10.23 -5.37 13.10
C TRP A 260 9.84 -5.00 14.53
N PRO A 261 9.93 -3.71 14.91
CA PRO A 261 9.49 -3.29 16.23
C PRO A 261 8.02 -3.66 16.44
N THR A 262 7.69 -4.07 17.67
CA THR A 262 6.30 -4.24 18.10
C THR A 262 5.61 -2.88 17.97
N PRO A 263 4.47 -2.79 17.26
CA PRO A 263 3.74 -1.54 17.15
C PRO A 263 3.27 -1.01 18.52
N LYS A 264 2.92 0.27 18.61
CA LYS A 264 2.41 0.88 19.85
C LYS A 264 0.99 0.34 20.13
N GLY A 265 0.76 -0.15 21.35
CA GLY A 265 -0.56 -0.66 21.80
C GLY A 265 -0.73 -2.17 21.63
N SER A 266 -1.97 -2.66 21.66
CA SER A 266 -2.31 -4.07 21.45
C SER A 266 -2.27 -4.49 19.97
N HIS A 267 -1.76 -3.63 19.09
CA HIS A 267 -1.76 -3.84 17.66
C HIS A 267 -0.54 -4.63 17.21
N VAL A 268 -0.81 -5.71 16.51
CA VAL A 268 0.13 -6.77 16.18
C VAL A 268 0.04 -7.00 14.68
N TRP A 269 1.19 -7.29 14.09
CA TRP A 269 1.26 -7.97 12.80
C TRP A 269 0.43 -9.24 12.85
N ASN A 270 0.01 -9.76 11.71
CA ASN A 270 -0.74 -11.00 11.68
C ASN A 270 -0.15 -12.01 10.68
N THR A 271 -0.58 -13.26 10.82
CA THR A 271 -0.29 -14.35 9.88
C THR A 271 -1.21 -14.32 8.65
N GLY A 272 -1.94 -13.22 8.45
CA GLY A 272 -2.82 -13.02 7.30
C GLY A 272 -2.01 -12.68 6.05
N ALA A 273 -2.72 -12.23 5.03
CA ALA A 273 -2.14 -11.86 3.75
C ALA A 273 -2.27 -10.37 3.43
N ILE A 274 -3.20 -9.64 4.06
CA ILE A 274 -3.50 -8.24 3.68
C ILE A 274 -2.69 -7.24 4.52
N CYS A 275 -2.00 -6.31 3.85
CA CYS A 275 -1.32 -5.18 4.49
C CYS A 275 -2.16 -3.89 4.47
N ALA A 276 -2.84 -3.63 3.36
CA ALA A 276 -3.60 -2.41 3.14
C ALA A 276 -4.74 -2.63 2.14
N SER A 277 -5.61 -1.65 2.01
CA SER A 277 -6.51 -1.56 0.85
C SER A 277 -6.69 -0.11 0.40
N VAL A 278 -7.08 0.07 -0.85
CA VAL A 278 -7.55 1.34 -1.40
C VAL A 278 -9.02 1.19 -1.74
N THR A 279 -9.85 2.11 -1.27
CA THR A 279 -11.31 2.11 -1.48
C THR A 279 -11.74 3.38 -2.19
N ALA A 280 -12.80 3.32 -2.99
CA ALA A 280 -13.49 4.48 -3.53
C ALA A 280 -15.01 4.31 -3.41
N ASP A 281 -15.72 5.42 -3.19
CA ASP A 281 -17.18 5.44 -3.06
C ASP A 281 -17.89 5.51 -4.42
N GLN A 282 -17.14 5.83 -5.48
CA GLN A 282 -17.61 5.94 -6.85
C GLN A 282 -16.47 5.74 -7.85
N ILE A 283 -16.83 5.51 -9.12
CA ILE A 283 -15.91 5.54 -10.26
C ILE A 283 -16.28 6.75 -11.11
N THR A 284 -15.33 7.63 -11.42
CA THR A 284 -15.56 8.86 -12.21
C THR A 284 -14.64 9.01 -13.42
N VAL A 285 -14.14 7.88 -13.94
CA VAL A 285 -13.39 7.77 -15.21
C VAL A 285 -14.12 8.52 -16.34
N GLU A 286 -13.40 9.28 -17.15
CA GLU A 286 -13.91 9.98 -18.34
C GLU A 286 -13.81 9.14 -19.62
#